data_AF-D7DHJ6-F1
#
_entry.id   AF-D7DHJ6-F1
#
_cell.length_a   1.000
_cell.length_b   1.000
_cell.length_c   1.000
_cell.angle_alpha   90.00
_cell.angle_beta   90.00
_cell.angle_gamma   90.00
#
_symmetry.space_group_name_H-M   'P 1'
#
loop_
_entity.id
_entity.type
_entity.pdbx_description
1 polymer ?
#
loop_
_entity_poly.entity_id
_entity_poly.type
_entity_poly.pdbx_seq_one_letter_code
_entity_poly.pdbx_strand_id
1 'polypeptide(L)'
;MGKKYYDSLEVIENYGLLSLPINEFSMLLAIDLLSQRVIEIPNAEKLLELEYEEKDHYKPLIDALQTKIKDIEIKITNSIEKGEIKALFISRNFHTEQIDTTNTLIKFDEFDKFLEIYGLDQYIIWHEDESQLGARFERETDIAYEAVELIRLKKRYIDTVIDQAEIEKLRQKVIDEPDTITKLIQENLYFNSQKYLGEEKSVESSKPLIAIRERETLLIIISALAKEAGIDINKISKAGVVIESLTQQLGSTVSATTIERHLKQIPQALENRTK
;
A
#
# COMPACT_ATOMS: atom_id res chain seq x y z
N MET A 1 2.32 4.19 31.80
CA MET A 1 2.60 3.99 30.35
C MET A 1 1.35 3.56 29.57
N GLY A 2 0.46 2.73 30.10
CA GLY A 2 -0.72 2.22 29.35
C GLY A 2 -1.92 3.15 29.12
N LYS A 3 -1.77 4.47 28.95
CA LYS A 3 -2.89 5.33 28.49
C LYS A 3 -2.55 6.00 27.17
N LYS A 4 -1.33 6.54 27.06
CA LYS A 4 -0.77 7.05 25.81
C LYS A 4 -0.68 5.99 24.70
N TYR A 5 -0.44 4.72 25.05
CA TYR A 5 -0.38 3.60 24.10
C TYR A 5 -1.74 3.33 23.44
N TYR A 6 -2.82 3.27 24.24
CA TYR A 6 -4.18 3.08 23.72
C TYR A 6 -4.66 4.29 22.91
N ASP A 7 -4.35 5.52 23.36
CA ASP A 7 -4.68 6.74 22.61
C ASP A 7 -3.96 6.79 21.24
N SER A 8 -2.77 6.18 21.10
CA SER A 8 -2.08 6.05 19.80
C SER A 8 -2.62 4.94 18.91
N LEU A 9 -3.21 3.87 19.48
CA LEU A 9 -3.83 2.80 18.71
C LEU A 9 -5.12 3.26 18.00
N GLU A 10 -5.92 4.14 18.63
CA GLU A 10 -7.10 4.75 17.97
C GLU A 10 -6.72 5.53 16.69
N VAL A 11 -5.54 6.16 16.67
CA VAL A 11 -5.05 6.87 15.48
C VAL A 11 -4.58 5.88 14.40
N ILE A 12 -4.00 4.75 14.81
CA ILE A 12 -3.51 3.66 13.94
C ILE A 12 -4.66 2.92 13.25
N GLU A 13 -5.78 2.68 13.94
CA GLU A 13 -7.00 2.07 13.37
C GLU A 13 -7.50 2.81 12.12
N ASN A 14 -7.32 4.13 12.07
CA ASN A 14 -7.73 4.96 10.93
C ASN A 14 -6.83 4.81 9.69
N TYR A 15 -5.71 4.09 9.81
CA TYR A 15 -4.80 3.79 8.69
C TYR A 15 -4.96 2.35 8.16
N GLY A 16 -5.98 1.62 8.60
CA GLY A 16 -6.23 0.23 8.17
C GLY A 16 -5.30 -0.81 8.82
N LEU A 17 -4.41 -0.37 9.72
CA LEU A 17 -3.66 -1.25 10.62
C LEU A 17 -4.67 -1.94 11.56
N LEU A 18 -4.56 -3.25 11.72
CA LEU A 18 -5.53 -4.13 12.42
C LEU A 18 -6.86 -4.36 11.69
N SER A 19 -6.87 -4.22 10.36
CA SER A 19 -7.98 -4.67 9.52
C SER A 19 -7.49 -5.54 8.38
N LEU A 20 -8.30 -6.52 7.99
CA LEU A 20 -7.96 -7.45 6.91
C LEU A 20 -9.13 -7.57 5.92
N PRO A 21 -8.85 -7.74 4.62
CA PRO A 21 -9.81 -8.26 3.66
C PRO A 21 -10.44 -9.57 4.14
N ILE A 22 -11.74 -9.78 3.83
CA ILE A 22 -12.46 -11.02 4.20
C ILE A 22 -11.74 -12.26 3.67
N ASN A 23 -11.21 -12.23 2.45
CA ASN A 23 -10.52 -13.39 1.86
C ASN A 23 -9.22 -13.72 2.61
N GLU A 24 -8.41 -12.72 2.95
CA GLU A 24 -7.16 -12.90 3.71
C GLU A 24 -7.45 -13.41 5.12
N PHE A 25 -8.44 -12.82 5.77
CA PHE A 25 -8.92 -13.28 7.07
C PHE A 25 -9.40 -14.73 7.03
N SER A 26 -10.18 -15.08 6.00
CA SER A 26 -10.70 -16.44 5.82
C SER A 26 -9.58 -17.45 5.60
N MET A 27 -8.53 -17.05 4.89
CA MET A 27 -7.31 -17.85 4.68
C MET A 27 -6.57 -18.09 5.99
N LEU A 28 -6.32 -17.03 6.78
CA LEU A 28 -5.65 -17.15 8.08
C LEU A 28 -6.43 -18.07 9.02
N LEU A 29 -7.74 -17.87 9.13
CA LEU A 29 -8.57 -18.74 9.96
C LEU A 29 -8.56 -20.19 9.46
N ALA A 30 -8.58 -20.43 8.14
CA ALA A 30 -8.55 -21.79 7.61
C ALA A 30 -7.21 -22.49 7.92
N ILE A 31 -6.08 -21.78 7.81
CA ILE A 31 -4.75 -22.30 8.19
C ILE A 31 -4.71 -22.63 9.68
N ASP A 32 -5.24 -21.73 10.50
CA ASP A 32 -5.27 -21.93 11.94
C ASP A 32 -6.13 -23.15 12.34
N LEU A 33 -7.36 -23.24 11.82
CA LEU A 33 -8.23 -24.40 12.04
C LEU A 33 -7.59 -25.71 11.58
N LEU A 34 -6.77 -25.68 10.52
CA LEU A 34 -6.01 -26.84 10.07
C LEU A 34 -4.90 -27.20 11.06
N SER A 35 -4.13 -26.21 11.55
CA SER A 35 -3.05 -26.44 12.52
C SER A 35 -3.58 -27.06 13.82
N GLN A 36 -4.79 -26.69 14.22
CA GLN A 36 -5.50 -27.20 15.39
C GLN A 36 -6.21 -28.54 15.14
N ARG A 37 -6.16 -29.07 13.91
CA ARG A 37 -6.86 -30.30 13.49
C ARG A 37 -8.39 -30.20 13.65
N VAL A 38 -8.95 -28.99 13.61
CA VAL A 38 -10.40 -28.75 13.58
C VAL A 38 -10.95 -29.04 12.19
N ILE A 39 -10.15 -28.75 11.15
CA ILE A 39 -10.43 -29.16 9.78
C ILE A 39 -9.35 -30.13 9.29
N GLU A 40 -9.77 -31.12 8.50
CA GLU A 40 -8.87 -32.09 7.89
C GLU A 40 -8.75 -31.83 6.40
N ILE A 41 -7.53 -32.00 5.88
CA ILE A 41 -7.23 -31.91 4.45
C ILE A 41 -6.37 -33.11 4.07
N PRO A 42 -6.66 -33.77 2.93
CA PRO A 42 -5.82 -34.85 2.44
C PRO A 42 -4.36 -34.40 2.28
N ASN A 43 -3.43 -35.17 2.85
CA ASN A 43 -1.99 -34.91 2.80
C ASN A 43 -1.52 -33.60 3.46
N ALA A 44 -2.26 -33.06 4.43
CA ALA A 44 -1.89 -31.83 5.13
C ALA A 44 -0.45 -31.85 5.71
N GLU A 45 -0.04 -32.96 6.35
CA GLU A 45 1.30 -33.10 6.93
C GLU A 45 2.39 -32.93 5.87
N LYS A 46 2.22 -33.56 4.71
CA LYS A 46 3.16 -33.46 3.59
C LYS A 46 3.21 -32.05 2.97
N LEU A 47 2.12 -31.31 3.04
CA LEU A 47 2.03 -29.93 2.54
C LEU A 47 2.66 -28.93 3.53
N LEU A 48 2.63 -29.22 4.82
CA LEU A 48 3.26 -28.42 5.87
C LEU A 48 4.78 -28.65 5.97
N GLU A 49 5.27 -29.81 5.51
CA GLU A 49 6.69 -30.18 5.49
C GLU A 49 7.48 -29.65 4.28
N LEU A 50 6.85 -28.93 3.34
CA LEU A 50 7.53 -28.38 2.16
C LEU A 50 8.52 -27.27 2.58
N GLU A 51 9.80 -27.46 2.28
CA GLU A 51 10.88 -26.53 2.65
C GLU A 51 10.71 -25.13 2.01
N TYR A 52 11.13 -24.10 2.76
CA TYR A 52 10.91 -22.66 2.55
C TYR A 52 11.62 -22.03 1.32
N GLU A 53 12.17 -22.81 0.39
CA GLU A 53 13.11 -22.28 -0.60
C GLU A 53 12.46 -21.59 -1.82
N GLU A 54 11.15 -21.72 -2.04
CA GLU A 54 10.46 -21.09 -3.19
C GLU A 54 9.32 -20.13 -2.79
N LYS A 55 9.19 -19.02 -3.53
CA LYS A 55 8.20 -17.95 -3.30
C LYS A 55 6.73 -18.41 -3.28
N ASP A 56 6.43 -19.60 -3.81
CA ASP A 56 5.08 -20.15 -3.95
C ASP A 56 4.82 -21.43 -3.12
N HIS A 57 5.67 -21.74 -2.14
CA HIS A 57 5.58 -23.01 -1.39
C HIS A 57 4.24 -23.25 -0.67
N TYR A 58 3.51 -22.20 -0.28
CA TYR A 58 2.19 -22.34 0.33
C TYR A 58 1.04 -22.53 -0.67
N LYS A 59 1.27 -22.32 -1.97
CA LYS A 59 0.21 -22.40 -2.98
C LYS A 59 -0.53 -23.75 -2.98
N PRO A 60 0.16 -24.91 -2.92
CA PRO A 60 -0.53 -26.20 -2.84
C PRO A 60 -1.40 -26.36 -1.57
N LEU A 61 -0.96 -25.79 -0.45
CA LEU A 61 -1.71 -25.79 0.80
C LEU A 61 -2.96 -24.89 0.71
N ILE A 62 -2.80 -23.68 0.17
CA ILE A 62 -3.90 -22.73 -0.07
C ILE A 62 -4.91 -23.34 -1.06
N ASP A 63 -4.44 -23.93 -2.14
CA ASP A 63 -5.30 -24.61 -3.13
C ASP A 63 -6.11 -25.74 -2.48
N ALA A 64 -5.50 -26.51 -1.57
CA ALA A 64 -6.19 -27.56 -0.82
C ALA A 64 -7.18 -27.02 0.22
N LEU A 65 -6.90 -25.85 0.79
CA LEU A 65 -7.77 -25.12 1.73
C LEU A 65 -8.90 -24.35 1.05
N GLN A 66 -8.85 -24.15 -0.27
CA GLN A 66 -9.70 -23.19 -0.99
C GLN A 66 -11.21 -23.36 -0.72
N THR A 67 -11.68 -24.60 -0.62
CA THR A 67 -13.09 -24.88 -0.31
C THR A 67 -13.46 -24.39 1.09
N LYS A 68 -12.58 -24.63 2.07
CA LYS A 68 -12.78 -24.19 3.46
C LYS A 68 -12.67 -22.67 3.60
N ILE A 69 -11.74 -22.05 2.87
CA ILE A 69 -11.63 -20.60 2.78
C ILE A 69 -12.94 -20.00 2.26
N LYS A 70 -13.52 -20.55 1.18
CA LYS A 70 -14.81 -20.08 0.65
C LYS A 70 -15.98 -20.29 1.61
N ASP A 71 -16.03 -21.42 2.32
CA ASP A 71 -17.05 -21.64 3.34
C ASP A 71 -16.97 -20.59 4.46
N ILE A 72 -15.76 -20.21 4.88
CA ILE A 72 -15.52 -19.16 5.88
C ILE A 72 -15.90 -17.78 5.33
N GLU A 73 -15.49 -17.43 4.10
CA GLU A 73 -15.88 -16.18 3.44
C GLU A 73 -17.42 -16.01 3.41
N ILE A 74 -18.15 -17.08 3.08
CA ILE A 74 -19.62 -17.08 3.05
C ILE A 74 -20.20 -16.85 4.46
N LYS A 75 -19.63 -17.49 5.49
CA LYS A 75 -20.09 -17.29 6.88
C LYS A 75 -19.88 -15.85 7.34
N ILE A 76 -18.72 -15.27 7.05
CA ILE A 76 -18.39 -13.90 7.44
C ILE A 76 -19.30 -12.90 6.72
N THR A 77 -19.45 -13.03 5.41
CA THR A 77 -20.33 -12.15 4.62
C THR A 77 -21.77 -12.22 5.10
N ASN A 78 -22.30 -13.43 5.38
CA ASN A 78 -23.63 -13.58 5.97
C ASN A 78 -23.76 -12.93 7.36
N SER A 79 -22.71 -13.00 8.18
CA SER A 79 -22.70 -12.38 9.51
C SER A 79 -22.70 -10.84 9.41
N ILE A 80 -21.99 -10.29 8.42
CA ILE A 80 -22.02 -8.84 8.12
C ILE A 80 -23.41 -8.41 7.64
N GLU A 81 -24.02 -9.14 6.72
CA GLU A 81 -25.37 -8.81 6.19
C GLU A 81 -26.44 -8.86 7.29
N LYS A 82 -26.30 -9.73 8.28
CA LYS A 82 -27.17 -9.78 9.46
C LYS A 82 -26.86 -8.72 10.51
N GLY A 83 -25.75 -8.01 10.39
CA GLY A 83 -25.27 -7.06 11.38
C GLY A 83 -24.70 -7.70 12.66
N GLU A 84 -24.38 -9.00 12.61
CA GLU A 84 -23.74 -9.74 13.70
C GLU A 84 -22.26 -9.34 13.84
N ILE A 85 -21.64 -8.95 12.72
CA ILE A 85 -20.26 -8.49 12.62
C ILE A 85 -20.20 -7.14 11.92
N LYS A 86 -19.31 -6.26 12.38
CA LYS A 86 -19.10 -4.95 11.75
C LYS A 86 -17.89 -4.96 10.83
N ALA A 87 -18.11 -4.68 9.55
CA ALA A 87 -17.04 -4.33 8.64
C ALA A 87 -16.62 -2.86 8.84
N LEU A 88 -15.33 -2.58 8.77
CA LEU A 88 -14.79 -1.22 8.75
C LEU A 88 -15.15 -0.52 7.43
N PHE A 89 -15.08 -1.27 6.33
CA PHE A 89 -15.42 -0.81 5.00
C PHE A 89 -16.06 -1.95 4.22
N ILE A 90 -17.22 -1.70 3.61
CA ILE A 90 -17.94 -2.68 2.79
C ILE A 90 -17.79 -2.29 1.32
N SER A 91 -17.13 -3.15 0.55
CA SER A 91 -17.13 -3.12 -0.90
C SER A 91 -18.18 -4.10 -1.42
N ARG A 92 -18.91 -3.72 -2.47
CA ARG A 92 -19.88 -4.61 -3.15
C ARG A 92 -19.53 -4.69 -4.62
N ASN A 93 -19.71 -5.87 -5.20
CA ASN A 93 -19.60 -6.06 -6.62
C ASN A 93 -20.76 -5.31 -7.33
N PHE A 94 -20.42 -4.47 -8.30
CA PHE A 94 -21.40 -3.65 -9.02
C PHE A 94 -22.47 -4.44 -9.77
N HIS A 95 -22.19 -5.68 -10.16
CA HIS A 95 -23.10 -6.50 -10.96
C HIS A 95 -23.94 -7.45 -10.14
N THR A 96 -23.40 -8.01 -9.05
CA THR A 96 -24.09 -9.01 -8.23
C THR A 96 -24.65 -8.44 -6.93
N GLU A 97 -24.30 -7.20 -6.57
CA GLU A 97 -24.57 -6.55 -5.27
C GLU A 97 -24.02 -7.30 -4.04
N GLN A 98 -23.33 -8.42 -4.26
CA GLN A 98 -22.71 -9.22 -3.21
C GLN A 98 -21.49 -8.49 -2.65
N ILE A 99 -21.22 -8.74 -1.37
CA ILE A 99 -20.01 -8.24 -0.70
C ILE A 99 -18.77 -8.76 -1.45
N ASP A 100 -17.89 -7.85 -1.81
CA ASP A 100 -16.59 -8.16 -2.39
C ASP A 100 -15.61 -8.51 -1.27
N THR A 101 -15.25 -9.79 -1.17
CA THR A 101 -14.42 -10.33 -0.09
C THR A 101 -12.97 -9.87 -0.14
N THR A 102 -12.51 -9.33 -1.28
CA THR A 102 -11.12 -8.85 -1.44
C THR A 102 -10.96 -7.40 -0.99
N ASN A 103 -12.03 -6.61 -1.10
CA ASN A 103 -11.98 -5.18 -0.78
C ASN A 103 -12.78 -4.80 0.46
N THR A 104 -13.55 -5.72 1.04
CA THR A 104 -14.28 -5.49 2.30
C THR A 104 -13.35 -5.76 3.47
N LEU A 105 -13.17 -4.76 4.32
CA LEU A 105 -12.25 -4.80 5.45
C LEU A 105 -13.00 -5.05 6.76
N ILE A 106 -12.51 -6.00 7.55
CA ILE A 106 -13.01 -6.33 8.88
C ILE A 106 -11.95 -5.97 9.90
N LYS A 107 -12.37 -5.37 11.04
CA LYS A 107 -11.46 -5.11 12.16
C LYS A 107 -11.10 -6.42 12.84
N PHE A 108 -9.87 -6.51 13.31
CA PHE A 108 -9.39 -7.69 14.03
C PHE A 108 -10.24 -8.02 15.26
N ASP A 109 -10.71 -7.02 16.02
CA ASP A 109 -11.57 -7.21 17.21
C ASP A 109 -12.94 -7.86 16.90
N GLU A 110 -13.38 -7.78 15.64
CA GLU A 110 -14.61 -8.45 15.21
C GLU A 110 -14.39 -9.94 14.94
N PHE A 111 -13.13 -10.39 14.96
CA PHE A 111 -12.77 -11.79 14.89
C PHE A 111 -13.28 -12.57 16.09
N ASP A 112 -13.06 -12.07 17.30
CA ASP A 112 -13.48 -12.76 18.53
C ASP A 112 -14.99 -13.01 18.53
N LYS A 113 -15.76 -12.03 18.06
CA LYS A 113 -17.21 -12.15 17.89
C LYS A 113 -17.57 -13.20 16.84
N PHE A 114 -16.90 -13.21 15.69
CA PHE A 114 -17.10 -14.24 14.68
C PHE A 114 -16.87 -15.64 15.25
N LEU A 115 -15.75 -15.83 15.95
CA LEU A 115 -15.40 -17.10 16.56
C LEU A 115 -16.46 -17.53 17.58
N GLU A 116 -16.92 -16.61 18.43
CA GLU A 116 -17.98 -16.87 19.41
C GLU A 116 -19.30 -17.28 18.74
N ILE A 117 -19.74 -16.57 17.69
CA ILE A 117 -20.97 -16.87 16.94
C ILE A 117 -20.94 -18.30 16.38
N TYR A 118 -19.77 -18.76 15.93
CA TYR A 118 -19.60 -20.07 15.31
C TYR A 118 -19.06 -21.15 16.26
N GLY A 119 -18.91 -20.84 17.55
CA GLY A 119 -18.43 -21.78 18.57
C GLY A 119 -17.00 -22.26 18.35
N LEU A 120 -16.14 -21.40 17.80
CA LEU A 120 -14.71 -21.64 17.62
C LEU A 120 -13.96 -21.11 18.86
N ASP A 121 -13.07 -21.93 19.43
CA ASP A 121 -12.35 -21.57 20.66
C ASP A 121 -11.32 -20.46 20.39
N GLN A 122 -11.44 -19.34 21.13
CA GLN A 122 -10.60 -18.15 20.98
C GLN A 122 -9.17 -18.37 21.51
N TYR A 123 -8.95 -19.37 22.36
CA TYR A 123 -7.73 -19.46 23.17
C TYR A 123 -6.45 -19.88 22.42
N ILE A 124 -6.56 -20.27 21.15
CA ILE A 124 -5.48 -20.98 20.44
C ILE A 124 -4.85 -20.12 19.34
N ILE A 125 -5.47 -19.01 18.92
CA ILE A 125 -5.20 -18.45 17.60
C ILE A 125 -3.94 -17.55 17.53
N TRP A 126 -3.45 -16.98 18.65
CA TRP A 126 -2.51 -15.84 18.52
C TRP A 126 -1.34 -15.71 19.51
N HIS A 127 -1.19 -16.56 20.51
CA HIS A 127 -0.33 -16.17 21.65
C HIS A 127 1.19 -16.26 21.46
N GLU A 128 1.74 -17.09 20.57
CA GLU A 128 3.22 -17.24 20.48
C GLU A 128 3.88 -16.36 19.41
N ASP A 129 3.23 -16.11 18.27
CA ASP A 129 3.82 -15.30 17.19
C ASP A 129 3.39 -13.82 17.23
N GLU A 130 2.17 -13.48 17.68
CA GLU A 130 1.77 -12.07 17.84
C GLU A 130 2.50 -11.38 18.97
N SER A 131 2.90 -12.10 20.03
CA SER A 131 3.74 -11.47 21.05
C SER A 131 5.08 -11.02 20.46
N GLN A 132 5.61 -11.74 19.47
CA GLN A 132 6.88 -11.41 18.82
C GLN A 132 6.71 -10.34 17.75
N LEU A 133 5.65 -10.42 16.94
CA LEU A 133 5.27 -9.41 15.96
C LEU A 133 4.87 -8.09 16.62
N GLY A 134 4.07 -8.14 17.69
CA GLY A 134 3.71 -7.02 18.54
C GLY A 134 4.95 -6.39 19.18
N ALA A 135 5.84 -7.17 19.79
CA ALA A 135 7.10 -6.65 20.33
C ALA A 135 8.04 -6.07 19.27
N ARG A 136 7.93 -6.50 18.01
CA ARG A 136 8.67 -5.90 16.89
C ARG A 136 8.02 -4.60 16.44
N PHE A 137 6.70 -4.57 16.31
CA PHE A 137 5.95 -3.38 15.93
C PHE A 137 6.08 -2.27 16.96
N GLU A 138 6.00 -2.60 18.26
CA GLU A 138 6.24 -1.67 19.37
C GLU A 138 7.64 -1.03 19.28
N ARG A 139 8.68 -1.84 19.03
CA ARG A 139 10.04 -1.34 18.80
C ARG A 139 10.12 -0.41 17.60
N GLU A 140 9.50 -0.76 16.48
CA GLU A 140 9.51 0.07 15.27
C GLU A 140 8.75 1.40 15.50
N THR A 141 7.64 1.37 16.24
CA THR A 141 6.91 2.59 16.63
C THR A 141 7.68 3.47 17.61
N ASP A 142 8.39 2.88 18.58
CA ASP A 142 9.24 3.61 19.51
C ASP A 142 10.40 4.30 18.77
N ILE A 143 11.06 3.59 17.85
CA ILE A 143 12.11 4.15 16.98
C ILE A 143 11.56 5.32 16.16
N ALA A 144 10.38 5.18 15.56
CA ALA A 144 9.76 6.25 14.79
C ALA A 144 9.44 7.47 15.66
N TYR A 145 8.96 7.27 16.89
CA TYR A 145 8.65 8.34 17.83
C TYR A 145 9.92 9.08 18.27
N GLU A 146 10.99 8.35 18.60
CA GLU A 146 12.30 8.92 18.92
C GLU A 146 12.87 9.74 17.75
N ALA A 147 12.76 9.24 16.52
CA ALA A 147 13.20 9.95 15.32
C ALA A 147 12.44 11.28 15.13
N VAL A 148 11.11 11.29 15.36
CA VAL A 148 10.29 12.51 15.28
C VAL A 148 10.69 13.52 16.37
N GLU A 149 10.95 13.07 17.60
CA GLU A 149 11.41 13.95 18.67
C GLU A 149 12.81 14.52 18.41
N LEU A 150 13.74 13.73 17.87
CA LEU A 150 15.05 14.20 17.43
C LEU A 150 14.94 15.26 16.34
N ILE A 151 14.05 15.08 15.36
CA ILE A 151 13.77 16.08 14.32
C ILE A 151 13.22 17.37 14.94
N ARG A 152 12.28 17.28 15.89
CA ARG A 152 11.72 18.45 16.60
C ARG A 152 12.78 19.19 17.42
N LEU A 153 13.67 18.47 18.09
CA LEU A 153 14.77 19.06 18.85
C LEU A 153 15.80 19.73 17.94
N LYS A 154 16.16 19.08 16.82
CA LYS A 154 17.09 19.65 15.83
C LYS A 154 16.51 20.89 15.16
N LYS A 155 15.21 20.90 14.86
CA LYS A 155 14.50 22.09 14.37
C LYS A 155 14.54 23.23 15.39
N ARG A 156 14.22 22.95 16.66
CA ARG A 156 14.32 23.96 17.73
C ARG A 156 15.74 24.50 17.90
N TYR A 157 16.75 23.63 17.83
CA TYR A 157 18.15 24.05 17.89
C TYR A 157 18.52 24.97 16.72
N ILE A 158 18.13 24.60 15.49
CA ILE A 158 18.30 25.43 14.28
C ILE A 158 17.60 26.79 14.46
N ASP A 159 16.36 26.79 14.95
CA ASP A 159 15.58 28.01 15.18
C ASP A 159 16.20 28.91 16.27
N THR A 160 16.94 28.35 17.23
CA THR A 160 17.62 29.10 18.30
C THR A 160 19.05 29.52 17.97
N VAL A 161 19.75 28.80 17.09
CA VAL A 161 21.18 29.00 16.81
C VAL A 161 21.41 29.80 15.54
N ILE A 162 20.49 29.78 14.59
CA ILE A 162 20.62 30.62 13.41
C ILE A 162 20.18 32.05 13.77
N ASP A 163 21.16 32.95 13.80
CA ASP A 163 20.94 34.38 13.99
C ASP A 163 20.01 34.89 12.88
N GLN A 164 18.79 35.26 13.26
CA GLN A 164 17.79 35.83 12.35
C GLN A 164 18.36 37.04 11.58
N ALA A 165 19.31 37.78 12.16
CA ALA A 165 19.98 38.90 11.50
C ALA A 165 20.91 38.45 10.36
N GLU A 166 21.50 37.25 10.44
CA GLU A 166 22.35 36.68 9.40
C GLU A 166 21.53 36.09 8.26
N ILE A 167 20.38 35.46 8.56
CA ILE A 167 19.39 35.08 7.55
C ILE A 167 18.90 36.30 6.77
N GLU A 168 18.59 37.39 7.47
CA GLU A 168 18.06 38.58 6.81
C GLU A 168 19.12 39.30 5.96
N LYS A 169 20.39 39.30 6.40
CA LYS A 169 21.52 39.74 5.57
C LYS A 169 21.69 38.91 4.31
N LEU A 170 21.54 37.58 4.41
CA LEU A 170 21.63 36.68 3.26
C LEU A 170 20.44 36.86 2.31
N ARG A 171 19.23 37.07 2.83
CA ARG A 171 18.02 37.38 2.04
C ARG A 171 18.18 38.69 1.27
N GLN A 172 18.69 39.74 1.93
CA GLN A 172 18.93 41.02 1.28
C GLN A 172 19.98 40.91 0.17
N LYS A 173 21.08 40.19 0.43
CA LYS A 173 22.13 39.93 -0.57
C LYS A 173 21.62 39.13 -1.79
N VAL A 174 20.65 38.23 -1.58
CA VAL A 174 19.98 37.47 -2.64
C VAL A 174 19.05 38.35 -3.48
N ILE A 175 18.41 39.36 -2.88
CA ILE A 175 17.56 40.32 -3.59
C ILE A 175 18.40 41.27 -4.46
N ASP A 176 19.55 41.71 -3.95
CA ASP A 176 20.41 42.70 -4.60
C ASP A 176 21.27 42.11 -5.74
N GLU A 177 21.52 40.80 -5.74
CA GLU A 177 22.31 40.10 -6.76
C GLU A 177 21.60 38.81 -7.23
N PRO A 178 20.79 38.86 -8.31
CA PRO A 178 20.01 37.71 -8.79
C PRO A 178 20.86 36.47 -9.15
N ASP A 179 22.10 36.68 -9.59
CA ASP A 179 23.06 35.61 -9.91
C ASP A 179 23.56 34.84 -8.67
N THR A 180 23.34 35.39 -7.47
CA THR A 180 23.71 34.77 -6.20
C THR A 180 22.82 33.57 -5.89
N ILE A 181 21.56 33.57 -6.33
CA ILE A 181 20.67 32.40 -6.23
C ILE A 181 21.23 31.25 -7.05
N THR A 182 21.66 31.53 -8.28
CA THR A 182 22.23 30.52 -9.18
C THR A 182 23.52 29.93 -8.61
N LYS A 183 24.39 30.78 -8.04
CA LYS A 183 25.61 30.33 -7.35
C LYS A 183 25.31 29.47 -6.13
N LEU A 184 24.39 29.90 -5.27
CA LEU A 184 24.00 29.15 -4.07
C LEU A 184 23.34 27.81 -4.42
N ILE A 185 22.52 27.76 -5.48
CA ILE A 185 21.95 26.51 -5.98
C ILE A 185 23.05 25.58 -6.49
N GLN A 186 24.01 26.09 -7.28
CA GLN A 186 25.13 25.29 -7.79
C GLN A 186 26.01 24.77 -6.65
N GLU A 187 26.27 25.59 -5.63
CA GLU A 187 27.06 25.21 -4.46
C GLU A 187 26.33 24.15 -3.62
N ASN A 188 25.02 24.28 -3.43
CA ASN A 188 24.19 23.31 -2.70
C ASN A 188 24.05 21.98 -3.47
N LEU A 189 23.95 22.03 -4.79
CA LEU A 189 24.02 20.84 -5.65
C LEU A 189 25.39 20.15 -5.57
N TYR A 190 26.47 20.94 -5.50
CA TYR A 190 27.82 20.42 -5.30
C TYR A 190 27.98 19.75 -3.93
N PHE A 191 27.54 20.39 -2.83
CA PHE A 191 27.59 19.79 -1.50
C PHE A 191 26.72 18.54 -1.37
N ASN A 192 25.52 18.54 -1.96
CA ASN A 192 24.66 17.37 -1.96
C ASN A 192 25.28 16.22 -2.76
N SER A 193 25.88 16.48 -3.93
CA SER A 193 26.53 15.42 -4.71
C SER A 193 27.75 14.82 -3.99
N GLN A 194 28.52 15.63 -3.25
CA GLN A 194 29.59 15.14 -2.37
C GLN A 194 29.06 14.29 -1.21
N LYS A 195 27.90 14.64 -0.64
CA LYS A 195 27.26 13.87 0.43
C LYS A 195 26.79 12.50 -0.05
N TYR A 196 26.25 12.40 -1.27
CA TYR A 196 25.77 11.14 -1.85
C TYR A 196 26.89 10.23 -2.41
N LEU A 197 28.11 10.74 -2.60
CA LEU A 197 29.27 9.92 -2.96
C LEU A 197 29.91 9.22 -1.73
N GLY A 198 29.57 9.63 -0.51
CA GLY A 198 30.10 9.06 0.74
C GLY A 198 29.18 8.04 1.44
N GLU A 199 27.91 7.92 1.02
CA GLU A 199 26.92 7.06 1.67
C GLU A 199 26.15 6.22 0.64
N GLU A 200 26.84 5.29 -0.02
CA GLU A 200 26.16 4.10 -0.54
C GLU A 200 25.90 3.13 0.62
N LYS A 201 24.68 3.18 1.18
CA LYS A 201 23.90 1.97 1.48
C LYS A 201 22.47 2.31 1.92
N SER A 202 21.54 1.80 1.10
CA SER A 202 20.20 1.27 1.44
C SER A 202 19.30 2.09 2.35
N VAL A 203 18.20 2.61 1.80
CA VAL A 203 16.83 2.31 2.30
C VAL A 203 15.84 2.48 1.15
N GLU A 204 15.30 1.37 0.67
CA GLU A 204 14.03 1.35 -0.06
C GLU A 204 12.90 1.59 0.92
N SER A 205 12.20 2.72 0.80
CA SER A 205 10.83 2.84 1.30
C SER A 205 10.02 3.78 0.38
N SER A 206 8.83 3.28 0.04
CA SER A 206 7.67 4.02 -0.47
C SER A 206 7.91 4.99 -1.65
N LYS A 207 7.82 4.45 -2.87
CA LYS A 207 7.35 5.22 -4.03
C LYS A 207 5.96 4.72 -4.42
N PRO A 208 5.10 5.57 -5.01
CA PRO A 208 3.80 5.16 -5.53
C PRO A 208 3.98 3.94 -6.44
N LEU A 209 3.01 3.02 -6.40
CA LEU A 209 3.00 1.65 -6.97
C LEU A 209 3.39 1.46 -8.45
N ILE A 210 3.86 2.50 -9.13
CA ILE A 210 4.58 2.43 -10.41
C ILE A 210 5.70 3.48 -10.33
N ALA A 211 6.97 3.06 -10.42
CA ALA A 211 8.08 4.00 -10.49
C ALA A 211 7.88 4.95 -11.68
N ILE A 212 8.27 6.24 -11.57
CA ILE A 212 8.10 7.24 -12.64
C ILE A 212 8.53 6.69 -14.01
N ARG A 213 9.62 5.92 -14.03
CA ARG A 213 10.18 5.24 -15.20
C ARG A 213 9.27 4.16 -15.79
N GLU A 214 8.58 3.40 -14.96
CA GLU A 214 7.62 2.37 -15.39
C GLU A 214 6.37 3.02 -15.97
N ARG A 215 5.89 4.11 -15.37
CA ARG A 215 4.76 4.88 -15.88
C ARG A 215 5.07 5.48 -17.26
N GLU A 216 6.24 6.08 -17.42
CA GLU A 216 6.71 6.58 -18.72
C GLU A 216 6.84 5.43 -19.73
N THR A 217 7.30 4.27 -19.29
CA THR A 217 7.39 3.08 -20.16
C THR A 217 6.02 2.63 -20.65
N LEU A 218 5.02 2.57 -19.76
CA LEU A 218 3.64 2.23 -20.14
C LEU A 218 3.05 3.26 -21.10
N LEU A 219 3.25 4.56 -20.87
CA LEU A 219 2.77 5.61 -21.79
C LEU A 219 3.37 5.50 -23.19
N ILE A 220 4.64 5.09 -23.30
CA ILE A 220 5.30 4.87 -24.59
C ILE A 220 4.78 3.62 -25.29
N ILE A 221 4.55 2.53 -24.54
CA ILE A 221 3.92 1.31 -25.09
C ILE A 221 2.52 1.64 -25.63
N ILE A 222 1.71 2.38 -24.86
CA ILE A 222 0.39 2.84 -25.29
C ILE A 222 0.50 3.69 -26.56
N SER A 223 1.47 4.59 -26.64
CA SER A 223 1.71 5.41 -27.83
C SER A 223 2.05 4.57 -29.07
N ALA A 224 2.85 3.53 -28.91
CA ALA A 224 3.22 2.64 -30.01
C ALA A 224 2.02 1.79 -30.50
N LEU A 225 1.27 1.22 -29.57
CA LEU A 225 0.08 0.42 -29.87
C LEU A 225 -1.02 1.27 -30.51
N ALA A 226 -1.24 2.49 -30.03
CA ALA A 226 -2.22 3.40 -30.61
C ALA A 226 -1.87 3.79 -32.05
N LYS A 227 -0.57 3.99 -32.34
CA LYS A 227 -0.08 4.24 -33.69
C LYS A 227 -0.35 3.04 -34.62
N GLU A 228 -0.07 1.82 -34.16
CA GLU A 228 -0.33 0.60 -34.92
C GLU A 228 -1.83 0.39 -35.18
N ALA A 229 -2.67 0.70 -34.20
CA ALA A 229 -4.12 0.63 -34.32
C ALA A 229 -4.75 1.78 -35.13
N GLY A 230 -3.95 2.71 -35.67
CA GLY A 230 -4.44 3.86 -36.44
C GLY A 230 -5.16 4.93 -35.59
N ILE A 231 -4.95 4.93 -34.27
CA ILE A 231 -5.53 5.90 -33.34
C ILE A 231 -4.61 7.12 -33.25
N ASP A 232 -5.11 8.26 -33.73
CA ASP A 232 -4.40 9.54 -33.66
C ASP A 232 -4.46 10.14 -32.25
N ILE A 233 -3.48 9.77 -31.40
CA ILE A 233 -3.37 10.22 -30.01
C ILE A 233 -3.11 11.73 -29.85
N ASN A 234 -2.77 12.44 -30.93
CA ASN A 234 -2.66 13.90 -30.91
C ASN A 234 -4.06 14.56 -30.88
N LYS A 235 -5.09 13.84 -31.32
CA LYS A 235 -6.50 14.26 -31.20
C LYS A 235 -7.10 13.67 -29.94
N ILE A 236 -6.61 14.15 -28.79
CA ILE A 236 -6.84 13.61 -27.45
C ILE A 236 -8.31 13.21 -27.20
N SER A 237 -9.28 14.08 -27.49
CA SER A 237 -10.69 13.77 -27.23
C SER A 237 -11.27 12.72 -28.17
N LYS A 238 -10.88 12.75 -29.45
CA LYS A 238 -11.32 11.72 -30.41
C LYS A 238 -10.70 10.36 -30.08
N ALA A 239 -9.42 10.35 -29.73
CA ALA A 239 -8.72 9.15 -29.26
C ALA A 239 -9.33 8.62 -27.96
N GLY A 240 -9.70 9.51 -27.03
CA GLY A 240 -10.37 9.16 -25.77
C GLY A 240 -11.66 8.38 -25.98
N VAL A 241 -12.55 8.87 -26.86
CA VAL A 241 -13.82 8.19 -27.19
C VAL A 241 -13.59 6.83 -27.88
N VAL A 242 -12.63 6.76 -28.81
CA VAL A 242 -12.30 5.50 -29.51
C VAL A 242 -11.76 4.47 -28.53
N ILE A 243 -10.83 4.85 -27.65
CA ILE A 243 -10.24 3.96 -26.66
C ILE A 243 -11.29 3.55 -25.61
N GLU A 244 -12.15 4.46 -25.17
CA GLU A 244 -13.26 4.13 -24.26
C GLU A 244 -14.14 3.01 -24.83
N SER A 245 -14.53 3.12 -26.11
CA SER A 245 -15.28 2.06 -26.82
C SER A 245 -14.52 0.73 -26.86
N LEU A 246 -13.21 0.74 -27.11
CA LEU A 246 -12.38 -0.47 -27.08
C LEU A 246 -12.31 -1.08 -25.67
N THR A 247 -12.15 -0.25 -24.64
CA THR A 247 -12.11 -0.74 -23.25
C THR A 247 -13.47 -1.30 -22.80
N GLN A 248 -14.56 -0.73 -23.32
CA GLN A 248 -15.91 -1.25 -23.11
C GLN A 248 -16.10 -2.63 -23.79
N GLN A 249 -15.57 -2.83 -25.00
CA GLN A 249 -15.59 -4.14 -25.67
C GLN A 249 -14.81 -5.21 -24.90
N LEU A 250 -13.78 -4.81 -24.16
CA LEU A 250 -13.01 -5.68 -23.27
C LEU A 250 -13.68 -5.93 -21.91
N GLY A 251 -14.86 -5.34 -21.66
CA GLY A 251 -15.57 -5.47 -20.38
C GLY A 251 -14.94 -4.68 -19.23
N SER A 252 -14.04 -3.74 -19.52
CA SER A 252 -13.31 -2.93 -18.53
C SER A 252 -13.36 -1.45 -18.91
N THR A 253 -14.55 -0.84 -18.89
CA THR A 253 -14.77 0.53 -19.35
C THR A 253 -13.92 1.55 -18.58
N VAL A 254 -13.13 2.32 -19.32
CA VAL A 254 -12.43 3.49 -18.79
C VAL A 254 -13.02 4.74 -19.45
N SER A 255 -13.47 5.69 -18.63
CA SER A 255 -14.09 6.93 -19.13
C SER A 255 -13.15 7.68 -20.10
N ALA A 256 -13.69 8.25 -21.17
CA ALA A 256 -12.91 9.07 -22.11
C ALA A 256 -12.10 10.17 -21.42
N THR A 257 -12.66 10.84 -20.42
CA THR A 257 -11.97 11.89 -19.63
C THR A 257 -10.72 11.39 -18.90
N THR A 258 -10.76 10.16 -18.39
CA THR A 258 -9.61 9.52 -17.74
C THR A 258 -8.55 9.17 -18.77
N ILE A 259 -8.95 8.62 -19.92
CA ILE A 259 -8.04 8.30 -21.03
C ILE A 259 -7.34 9.57 -21.54
N GLU A 260 -8.10 10.65 -21.76
CA GLU A 260 -7.55 11.93 -22.21
C GLU A 260 -6.45 12.45 -21.28
N ARG A 261 -6.64 12.32 -19.96
CA ARG A 261 -5.66 12.72 -18.96
C ARG A 261 -4.35 11.93 -19.10
N HIS A 262 -4.42 10.65 -19.44
CA HIS A 262 -3.23 9.83 -19.69
C HIS A 262 -2.59 10.17 -21.04
N LEU A 263 -3.37 10.37 -22.10
CA LEU A 263 -2.85 10.75 -23.42
C LEU A 263 -2.07 12.07 -23.37
N LYS A 264 -2.51 13.04 -22.57
CA LYS A 264 -1.80 14.32 -22.35
C LYS A 264 -0.37 14.17 -21.81
N GLN A 265 -0.04 13.03 -21.20
CA GLN A 265 1.27 12.78 -20.59
C GLN A 265 2.25 12.12 -21.55
N ILE A 266 1.77 11.60 -22.68
CA ILE A 266 2.61 10.89 -23.67
C ILE A 266 3.71 11.79 -24.26
N PRO A 267 3.46 13.06 -24.65
CA PRO A 267 4.52 13.90 -25.22
C PRO A 267 5.71 14.07 -24.27
N GLN A 268 5.43 14.30 -22.98
CA GLN A 268 6.46 14.43 -21.95
C GLN A 268 7.23 13.11 -21.73
N ALA A 269 6.53 11.98 -21.70
CA ALA A 269 7.17 10.67 -21.56
C ALA A 269 8.11 10.34 -22.74
N LEU A 270 7.73 10.71 -23.96
CA LEU A 270 8.57 10.55 -25.16
C LEU A 270 9.81 11.44 -25.10
N GLU A 271 9.66 12.70 -24.67
CA GLU A 271 10.79 13.63 -24.53
C GLU A 271 11.80 13.15 -23.49
N ASN A 272 11.32 12.70 -22.33
CA ASN A 272 12.16 12.23 -21.23
C ASN A 272 12.99 10.99 -21.56
N ARG A 273 12.55 10.15 -22.53
CA ARG A 273 13.26 8.93 -22.93
C ARG A 273 14.16 9.09 -24.15
N THR A 274 14.08 10.24 -24.83
CA THR A 274 14.91 10.56 -26.00
C THR A 274 16.17 11.36 -25.61
N LYS A 275 16.20 11.94 -24.41
CA LYS A 275 17.39 12.55 -23.79
C LYS A 275 18.20 11.51 -23.03
#